data_AF-A0A846YEJ9-F1
#
_entry.id   AF-A0A846YEJ9-F1
#
_cell.length_a   1.000
_cell.length_b   1.000
_cell.length_c   1.000
_cell.angle_alpha   90.00
_cell.angle_beta   90.00
_cell.angle_gamma   90.00
#
_symmetry.space_group_name_H-M   'P 1'
#
loop_
_entity.id
_entity.type
_entity.pdbx_description
1 polymer ?
#
loop_
_entity_poly.entity_id
_entity_poly.type
_entity_poly.pdbx_seq_one_letter_code
_entity_poly.pdbx_strand_id
1 'polypeptide(L)'
;MTDIVTAARELTRVVDGADWELTRVRDAQDTLYAALDAADGDMDEAFTILLDRLSRSCVDDGDGVAYVAITAGALVEAGASARRLGDVLLPKLVPVLHAARRYADWCLGQLPPSTDSSEKNEEDIEIAMADAALHIDGRPIPRDLFRAGRADDRPGATSLYFLRKWVLPTVAALTRDRTSLQRAIADQELVAATRAVAEADAYWLDVLLGVELGQTWMVLCPMEGRAFWVEVDGIADNFTLHVLLADALGRFGIPTAANPPELFDYLRGRVDQCPRNHIIGSFTMYDFRAASCDVAEPMKVVNEYYVWGEGNPRDVPRFEGFRTLVVGPPWAKAILGSERTFRALPTDVKVIKELTPEETRTIFARAASALPSAASSNKEHAWPGEA
;
A
#
# COMPACT_ATOMS: atom_id res chain seq x y z
N MET A 1 -22.43 -27.69 -16.87
CA MET A 1 -21.52 -26.63 -16.40
C MET A 1 -20.23 -27.33 -15.98
N THR A 2 -19.08 -26.70 -16.21
CA THR A 2 -17.79 -27.24 -15.76
C THR A 2 -17.64 -26.88 -14.29
N ASP A 3 -17.39 -27.88 -13.43
CA ASP A 3 -17.14 -27.63 -12.02
C ASP A 3 -15.79 -26.91 -11.79
N ILE A 4 -15.65 -26.25 -10.65
CA ILE A 4 -14.48 -25.42 -10.33
C ILE A 4 -13.16 -26.20 -10.29
N VAL A 5 -13.20 -27.48 -9.91
CA VAL A 5 -12.00 -28.34 -9.85
C VAL A 5 -11.52 -28.66 -11.25
N THR A 6 -12.44 -29.03 -12.15
CA THR A 6 -12.13 -29.26 -13.57
C THR A 6 -11.61 -27.99 -14.23
N ALA A 7 -12.20 -26.83 -13.94
CA ALA A 7 -11.72 -25.55 -14.45
C ALA A 7 -10.32 -25.19 -13.94
N ALA A 8 -10.01 -25.45 -12.66
CA ALA A 8 -8.68 -25.25 -12.09
C ALA A 8 -7.62 -26.14 -12.76
N ARG A 9 -7.93 -27.43 -12.99
CA ARG A 9 -7.03 -28.33 -13.74
C ARG A 9 -6.76 -27.80 -15.14
N GLU A 10 -7.81 -27.36 -15.84
CA GLU A 10 -7.66 -26.82 -17.19
C GLU A 10 -6.77 -25.56 -17.19
N LEU A 11 -7.01 -24.61 -16.27
CA LEU A 11 -6.16 -23.43 -16.12
C LEU A 11 -4.69 -23.80 -15.91
N THR A 12 -4.39 -24.72 -14.98
CA THR A 12 -3.01 -25.14 -14.73
C THR A 12 -2.37 -25.83 -15.94
N ARG A 13 -3.16 -26.58 -16.73
CA ARG A 13 -2.70 -27.30 -17.93
C ARG A 13 -2.36 -26.35 -19.08
N VAL A 14 -3.15 -25.28 -19.28
CA VAL A 14 -2.91 -24.34 -20.38
C VAL A 14 -1.75 -23.38 -20.13
N VAL A 15 -1.27 -23.28 -18.89
CA VAL A 15 -0.07 -22.52 -18.51
C VAL A 15 1.14 -23.42 -18.20
N ASP A 16 1.08 -24.70 -18.58
CA ASP A 16 2.19 -25.63 -18.35
C ASP A 16 3.26 -25.44 -19.44
N GLY A 17 4.48 -25.09 -19.03
CA GLY A 17 5.59 -24.76 -19.93
C GLY A 17 5.67 -23.29 -20.35
N ALA A 18 6.65 -22.99 -21.21
CA ALA A 18 6.97 -21.62 -21.64
C ALA A 18 6.11 -21.10 -22.80
N ASP A 19 5.41 -21.99 -23.51
CA ASP A 19 4.63 -21.66 -24.70
C ASP A 19 3.14 -21.88 -24.42
N TRP A 20 2.49 -20.82 -23.94
CA TRP A 20 1.05 -20.79 -23.66
C TRP A 20 0.35 -19.76 -24.56
N GLU A 21 -0.95 -19.97 -24.77
CA GLU A 21 -1.78 -19.08 -25.59
C GLU A 21 -2.70 -18.26 -24.71
N LEU A 22 -2.59 -16.92 -24.79
CA LEU A 22 -3.35 -16.01 -23.94
C LEU A 22 -4.87 -16.20 -24.04
N THR A 23 -5.38 -16.47 -25.23
CA THR A 23 -6.81 -16.72 -25.42
C THR A 23 -7.26 -17.94 -24.61
N ARG A 24 -6.52 -19.05 -24.66
CA ARG A 24 -6.84 -20.27 -23.92
C ARG A 24 -6.75 -20.08 -22.41
N VAL A 25 -5.77 -19.31 -21.94
CA VAL A 25 -5.64 -18.99 -20.51
C VAL A 25 -6.82 -18.15 -20.02
N ARG A 26 -7.27 -17.16 -20.82
CA ARG A 26 -8.45 -16.35 -20.50
C ARG A 26 -9.72 -17.20 -20.50
N ASP A 27 -9.93 -18.05 -21.50
CA ASP A 27 -11.10 -18.94 -21.57
C ASP A 27 -11.16 -19.89 -20.35
N ALA A 28 -10.01 -20.43 -19.93
CA ALA A 28 -9.92 -21.28 -18.74
C ALA A 28 -10.18 -20.49 -17.44
N GLN A 29 -9.66 -19.27 -17.33
CA GLN A 29 -9.88 -18.39 -16.19
C GLN A 29 -11.35 -17.96 -16.07
N ASP A 30 -11.98 -17.58 -17.19
CA ASP A 30 -13.40 -17.20 -17.25
C ASP A 30 -14.29 -18.38 -16.87
N THR A 31 -13.95 -19.59 -17.33
CA THR A 31 -14.64 -20.83 -16.92
C THR A 31 -14.54 -21.06 -15.42
N LEU A 32 -13.37 -20.82 -14.82
CA LEU A 32 -13.18 -20.97 -13.38
C LEU A 32 -13.96 -19.91 -12.58
N TYR A 33 -13.95 -18.65 -13.00
CA TYR A 33 -14.73 -17.61 -12.33
C TYR A 33 -16.24 -17.85 -12.43
N ALA A 34 -16.73 -18.32 -13.59
CA ALA A 34 -18.13 -18.71 -13.72
C ALA A 34 -18.50 -19.88 -12.78
N ALA A 35 -17.61 -20.85 -12.59
CA ALA A 35 -17.81 -21.96 -11.65
C ALA A 35 -17.76 -21.50 -10.18
N LEU A 36 -16.87 -20.54 -9.85
CA LEU A 36 -16.78 -19.92 -8.54
C LEU A 36 -18.08 -19.17 -8.19
N ASP A 37 -18.58 -18.34 -9.10
CA ASP A 37 -19.82 -17.59 -8.91
C ASP A 37 -21.04 -18.50 -8.76
N ALA A 38 -21.03 -19.66 -9.44
CA ALA A 38 -22.07 -20.68 -9.31
C ALA A 38 -21.94 -21.53 -8.03
N ALA A 39 -20.86 -21.39 -7.25
CA ALA A 39 -20.50 -22.27 -6.14
C ALA A 39 -20.53 -23.77 -6.52
N ASP A 40 -20.06 -24.09 -7.74
CA ASP A 40 -20.15 -25.43 -8.32
C ASP A 40 -18.84 -26.21 -8.12
N GLY A 41 -18.85 -27.16 -7.18
CA GLY A 41 -17.72 -28.06 -6.89
C GLY A 41 -16.93 -27.73 -5.61
N ASP A 42 -15.78 -28.38 -5.43
CA ASP A 42 -14.95 -28.25 -4.22
C ASP A 42 -13.91 -27.12 -4.39
N MET A 43 -14.14 -26.00 -3.70
CA MET A 43 -13.23 -24.85 -3.73
C MET A 43 -11.86 -25.13 -3.11
N ASP A 44 -11.76 -25.97 -2.07
CA ASP A 44 -10.47 -26.26 -1.43
C ASP A 44 -9.62 -27.19 -2.30
N GLU A 45 -10.25 -28.15 -3.00
CA GLU A 45 -9.56 -28.99 -3.99
C GLU A 45 -9.07 -28.14 -5.17
N ALA A 46 -9.93 -27.29 -5.74
CA ALA A 46 -9.54 -26.38 -6.82
C ALA A 46 -8.38 -25.46 -6.41
N PHE A 47 -8.45 -24.87 -5.21
CA PHE A 47 -7.39 -24.04 -4.66
C PHE A 47 -6.08 -24.82 -4.48
N THR A 48 -6.15 -26.07 -3.99
CA THR A 48 -4.98 -26.94 -3.84
C THR A 48 -4.29 -27.21 -5.19
N ILE A 49 -5.05 -27.41 -6.27
CA ILE A 49 -4.51 -27.57 -7.63
C ILE A 49 -3.74 -26.33 -8.08
N LEU A 50 -4.30 -25.13 -7.85
CA LEU A 50 -3.60 -23.88 -8.20
C LEU A 50 -2.32 -23.69 -7.38
N LEU A 51 -2.36 -23.98 -6.07
CA LEU A 51 -1.19 -23.89 -5.19
C LEU A 51 -0.08 -24.87 -5.60
N ASP A 52 -0.42 -26.09 -6.01
CA ASP A 52 0.56 -27.05 -6.52
C ASP A 52 1.28 -26.50 -7.75
N ARG A 53 0.54 -25.93 -8.72
CA ARG A 53 1.15 -25.33 -9.91
C ARG A 53 2.04 -24.13 -9.57
N LEU A 54 1.59 -23.27 -8.64
CA LEU A 54 2.38 -22.12 -8.16
C LEU A 54 3.67 -22.56 -7.47
N SER A 55 3.62 -23.62 -6.66
CA SER A 55 4.78 -24.10 -5.91
C SER A 55 5.93 -24.57 -6.82
N ARG A 56 5.57 -25.14 -7.99
CA ARG A 56 6.51 -25.63 -9.01
C ARG A 56 7.04 -24.54 -9.95
N SER A 57 6.49 -23.34 -9.89
CA SER A 57 6.88 -22.23 -10.77
C SER A 57 8.26 -21.66 -10.46
N CYS A 58 8.85 -21.07 -11.48
CA CYS A 58 10.09 -20.31 -11.45
C CYS A 58 9.91 -19.00 -12.25
N VAL A 59 10.94 -18.17 -12.31
CA VAL A 59 10.84 -16.90 -13.06
C VAL A 59 10.73 -17.15 -14.57
N ASP A 60 11.29 -18.26 -15.08
CA ASP A 60 11.34 -18.56 -16.51
C ASP A 60 9.98 -18.95 -17.10
N ASP A 61 9.06 -19.51 -16.29
CA ASP A 61 7.66 -19.82 -16.66
C ASP A 61 6.66 -18.89 -15.96
N GLY A 62 7.15 -17.77 -15.41
CA GLY A 62 6.38 -16.88 -14.54
C GLY A 62 5.28 -16.07 -15.24
N ASP A 63 5.19 -16.09 -16.56
CA ASP A 63 4.19 -15.34 -17.33
C ASP A 63 2.80 -16.01 -17.29
N GLY A 64 2.70 -17.26 -17.76
CA GLY A 64 1.45 -18.03 -17.71
C GLY A 64 1.01 -18.29 -16.28
N VAL A 65 1.96 -18.63 -15.40
CA VAL A 65 1.68 -18.89 -13.98
C VAL A 65 1.13 -17.66 -13.24
N ALA A 66 1.41 -16.44 -13.70
CA ALA A 66 0.81 -15.24 -13.12
C ALA A 66 -0.73 -15.28 -13.16
N TYR A 67 -1.33 -15.94 -14.15
CA TYR A 67 -2.78 -16.15 -14.21
C TYR A 67 -3.28 -17.14 -13.15
N VAL A 68 -2.48 -18.15 -12.81
CA VAL A 68 -2.77 -19.04 -11.67
C VAL A 68 -2.70 -18.27 -10.36
N ALA A 69 -1.70 -17.38 -10.21
CA ALA A 69 -1.53 -16.57 -9.00
C ALA A 69 -2.73 -15.64 -8.76
N ILE A 70 -3.13 -14.86 -9.77
CA ILE A 70 -4.26 -13.92 -9.64
C ILE A 70 -5.59 -14.67 -9.38
N THR A 71 -5.79 -15.83 -10.00
CA THR A 71 -6.99 -16.65 -9.77
C THR A 71 -6.99 -17.28 -8.38
N ALA A 72 -5.84 -17.74 -7.87
CA ALA A 72 -5.73 -18.20 -6.49
C ALA A 72 -6.03 -17.05 -5.49
N GLY A 73 -5.63 -15.81 -5.82
CA GLY A 73 -6.03 -14.61 -5.08
C GLY A 73 -7.55 -14.43 -5.02
N ALA A 74 -8.24 -14.56 -6.16
CA ALA A 74 -9.70 -14.49 -6.21
C ALA A 74 -10.38 -15.57 -5.34
N LEU A 75 -9.86 -16.79 -5.31
CA LEU A 75 -10.34 -17.84 -4.40
C LEU A 75 -10.15 -17.46 -2.93
N VAL A 76 -9.03 -16.81 -2.58
CA VAL A 76 -8.81 -16.28 -1.22
C VAL A 76 -9.83 -15.19 -0.88
N GLU A 77 -10.20 -14.34 -1.84
CA GLU A 77 -11.25 -13.34 -1.62
C GLU A 77 -12.63 -13.97 -1.43
N ALA A 78 -12.87 -15.13 -2.05
CA ALA A 78 -14.08 -15.95 -1.89
C ALA A 78 -14.06 -16.86 -0.64
N GLY A 79 -12.99 -16.84 0.16
CA GLY A 79 -12.91 -17.55 1.45
C GLY A 79 -11.94 -18.73 1.50
N ALA A 80 -11.15 -18.97 0.45
CA ALA A 80 -10.03 -19.92 0.52
C ALA A 80 -8.92 -19.43 1.46
N SER A 81 -8.00 -20.32 1.85
CA SER A 81 -6.99 -20.04 2.86
C SER A 81 -5.93 -19.01 2.41
N ALA A 82 -6.04 -17.79 2.93
CA ALA A 82 -5.06 -16.72 2.72
C ALA A 82 -3.63 -17.12 3.14
N ARG A 83 -3.48 -17.83 4.27
CA ARG A 83 -2.18 -18.31 4.75
C ARG A 83 -1.50 -19.24 3.76
N ARG A 84 -2.24 -20.23 3.23
CA ARG A 84 -1.68 -21.20 2.25
C ARG A 84 -1.20 -20.49 0.98
N LEU A 85 -1.92 -19.48 0.51
CA LEU A 85 -1.47 -18.67 -0.64
C LEU A 85 -0.22 -17.85 -0.29
N GLY A 86 -0.21 -17.18 0.87
CA GLY A 86 0.93 -16.41 1.34
C GLY A 86 2.21 -17.25 1.48
N ASP A 87 2.10 -18.46 2.03
CA ASP A 87 3.23 -19.39 2.18
C ASP A 87 3.83 -19.82 0.83
N VAL A 88 3.02 -19.90 -0.22
CA VAL A 88 3.48 -20.25 -1.58
C VAL A 88 4.02 -19.03 -2.34
N LEU A 89 3.36 -17.87 -2.25
CA LEU A 89 3.74 -16.68 -3.03
C LEU A 89 4.97 -15.96 -2.48
N LEU A 90 5.10 -15.80 -1.16
CA LEU A 90 6.18 -15.01 -0.58
C LEU A 90 7.59 -15.45 -1.03
N PRO A 91 7.93 -16.77 -1.03
CA PRO A 91 9.24 -17.21 -1.52
C PRO A 91 9.46 -17.01 -3.03
N LYS A 92 8.38 -16.88 -3.82
CA LYS A 92 8.45 -16.70 -5.28
C LYS A 92 8.54 -15.22 -5.67
N LEU A 93 7.99 -14.35 -4.83
CA LEU A 93 7.83 -12.95 -5.16
C LEU A 93 9.16 -12.19 -5.23
N VAL A 94 10.10 -12.49 -4.33
CA VAL A 94 11.43 -11.85 -4.33
C VAL A 94 12.19 -12.06 -5.65
N PRO A 95 12.33 -13.29 -6.18
CA PRO A 95 12.89 -13.51 -7.51
C PRO A 95 12.17 -12.77 -8.65
N VAL A 96 10.83 -12.72 -8.61
CA VAL A 96 10.02 -11.99 -9.60
C VAL A 96 10.29 -10.48 -9.54
N LEU A 97 10.33 -9.90 -8.33
CA LEU A 97 10.62 -8.47 -8.12
C LEU A 97 12.03 -8.11 -8.61
N HIS A 98 13.03 -8.93 -8.30
CA HIS A 98 14.42 -8.72 -8.77
C HIS A 98 14.53 -8.83 -10.28
N ALA A 99 13.86 -9.81 -10.90
CA ALA A 99 13.83 -9.95 -12.35
C ALA A 99 13.14 -8.76 -13.02
N ALA A 100 12.02 -8.29 -12.45
CA ALA A 100 11.31 -7.10 -12.91
C ALA A 100 12.20 -5.85 -12.81
N ARG A 101 12.90 -5.65 -11.68
CA ARG A 101 13.80 -4.49 -11.50
C ARG A 101 14.98 -4.54 -12.46
N ARG A 102 15.62 -5.70 -12.62
CA ARG A 102 16.74 -5.86 -13.57
C ARG A 102 16.34 -5.46 -14.99
N TYR A 103 15.15 -5.86 -15.43
CA TYR A 103 14.65 -5.48 -16.75
C TYR A 103 14.33 -3.99 -16.85
N ALA A 104 13.74 -3.43 -15.79
CA ALA A 104 13.51 -1.99 -15.71
C ALA A 104 14.82 -1.19 -15.80
N ASP A 105 15.87 -1.60 -15.08
CA ASP A 105 17.20 -0.98 -15.12
C ASP A 105 17.79 -1.02 -16.53
N TRP A 106 17.63 -2.15 -17.22
CA TRP A 106 18.03 -2.26 -18.63
C TRP A 106 17.28 -1.24 -19.49
N CYS A 107 15.95 -1.16 -19.40
CA CYS A 107 15.16 -0.18 -20.14
C CYS A 107 15.59 1.27 -19.82
N LEU A 108 15.73 1.60 -18.54
CA LEU A 108 16.14 2.93 -18.07
C LEU A 108 17.52 3.34 -18.60
N GLY A 109 18.45 2.37 -18.69
CA GLY A 109 19.79 2.57 -19.24
C GLY A 109 19.82 2.81 -20.75
N GLN A 110 18.78 2.42 -21.49
CA GLN A 110 18.65 2.71 -22.93
C GLN A 110 17.99 4.06 -23.22
N LEU A 111 17.31 4.65 -22.23
CA LEU A 111 16.67 5.94 -22.42
C LEU A 111 17.71 7.08 -22.41
N PRO A 112 17.51 8.14 -23.21
CA PRO A 112 18.37 9.33 -23.15
C PRO A 112 18.38 9.93 -21.74
N PRO A 113 19.44 10.62 -21.29
CA PRO A 113 19.44 11.29 -19.98
C PRO A 113 18.19 12.13 -19.77
N SER A 114 17.67 12.16 -18.53
CA SER A 114 16.56 13.04 -18.20
C SER A 114 17.00 14.49 -18.44
N THR A 115 16.37 15.16 -19.39
CA THR A 115 16.45 16.61 -19.52
C THR A 115 15.58 17.20 -18.42
N ASP A 116 16.10 18.13 -17.62
CA ASP A 116 15.30 18.84 -16.61
C ASP A 116 14.00 19.36 -17.24
N SER A 117 12.89 19.14 -16.52
CA SER A 117 11.51 19.18 -16.99
C SER A 117 10.98 20.57 -17.39
N SER A 118 11.83 21.59 -17.44
CA SER A 118 11.41 22.98 -17.71
C SER A 118 11.04 23.25 -19.18
N GLU A 119 11.32 22.33 -20.11
CA GLU A 119 11.12 22.56 -21.56
C GLU A 119 10.10 21.62 -22.24
N LYS A 120 9.54 20.63 -21.56
CA LYS A 120 8.51 19.76 -22.16
C LYS A 120 7.13 20.39 -22.00
N ASN A 121 6.43 20.61 -23.10
CA ASN A 121 5.04 21.04 -23.04
C ASN A 121 4.13 19.87 -22.59
N GLU A 122 2.90 20.16 -22.17
CA GLU A 122 1.94 19.16 -21.70
C GLU A 122 1.61 18.10 -22.77
N GLU A 123 1.57 18.51 -24.04
CA GLU A 123 1.26 17.64 -25.17
C GLU A 123 2.33 16.54 -25.38
N ASP A 124 3.62 16.88 -25.24
CA ASP A 124 4.74 15.94 -25.33
C ASP A 124 4.71 14.93 -24.17
N ILE A 125 4.27 15.35 -22.99
CA ILE A 125 4.10 14.47 -21.82
C ILE A 125 2.95 13.50 -22.08
N GLU A 126 1.80 13.98 -22.53
CA GLU A 126 0.64 13.13 -22.84
C GLU A 126 0.95 12.08 -23.92
N ILE A 127 1.64 12.48 -25.00
CA ILE A 127 2.06 11.56 -26.06
C ILE A 127 3.00 10.48 -25.52
N ALA A 128 4.00 10.88 -24.72
CA ALA A 128 4.94 9.93 -24.11
C ALA A 128 4.24 8.95 -23.16
N MET A 129 3.24 9.42 -22.39
CA MET A 129 2.44 8.58 -21.51
C MET A 129 1.54 7.61 -22.30
N ALA A 130 0.94 8.06 -23.39
CA ALA A 130 0.06 7.23 -24.22
C ALA A 130 0.81 6.07 -24.91
N ASP A 131 2.07 6.30 -25.30
CA ASP A 131 2.92 5.27 -25.91
C ASP A 131 3.73 4.43 -24.90
N ALA A 132 3.70 4.79 -23.62
CA ALA A 132 4.39 4.04 -22.58
C ALA A 132 3.82 2.63 -22.41
N ALA A 133 4.71 1.66 -22.22
CA ALA A 133 4.37 0.34 -21.71
C ALA A 133 4.13 0.39 -20.20
N LEU A 134 4.97 1.13 -19.47
CA LEU A 134 4.89 1.36 -18.03
C LEU A 134 5.70 2.61 -17.64
N HIS A 135 5.58 3.04 -16.39
CA HIS A 135 6.38 4.10 -15.78
C HIS A 135 7.24 3.52 -14.66
N ILE A 136 8.50 3.97 -14.56
CA ILE A 136 9.40 3.58 -13.47
C ILE A 136 10.46 4.66 -13.24
N ASP A 137 10.76 4.95 -11.97
CA ASP A 137 11.67 6.01 -11.52
C ASP A 137 11.35 7.38 -12.16
N GLY A 138 10.06 7.72 -12.27
CA GLY A 138 9.56 8.95 -12.88
C GLY A 138 9.67 9.01 -14.41
N ARG A 139 9.99 7.89 -15.08
CA ARG A 139 10.28 7.88 -16.52
C ARG A 139 9.37 6.92 -17.28
N PRO A 140 8.72 7.36 -18.38
CA PRO A 140 7.94 6.48 -19.24
C PRO A 140 8.87 5.56 -20.04
N ILE A 141 8.57 4.26 -20.06
CA ILE A 141 9.27 3.26 -20.90
C ILE A 141 8.46 3.04 -22.19
N PRO A 142 8.97 3.41 -23.39
CA PRO A 142 8.27 3.18 -24.64
C PRO A 142 8.03 1.68 -24.93
N ARG A 143 6.90 1.36 -25.57
CA ARG A 143 6.55 -0.04 -25.91
C ARG A 143 7.56 -0.74 -26.80
N ASP A 144 8.11 -0.03 -27.78
CA ASP A 144 9.08 -0.63 -28.71
C ASP A 144 10.41 -0.94 -28.02
N LEU A 145 10.87 -0.07 -27.11
CA LEU A 145 12.03 -0.34 -26.27
C LEU A 145 11.78 -1.54 -25.35
N PHE A 146 10.62 -1.58 -24.69
CA PHE A 146 10.23 -2.70 -23.85
C PHE A 146 10.19 -4.02 -24.64
N ARG A 147 9.76 -4.00 -25.91
CA ARG A 147 9.73 -5.20 -26.76
C ARG A 147 11.12 -5.62 -27.24
N ALA A 148 12.00 -4.66 -27.54
CA ALA A 148 13.33 -4.93 -28.08
C ALA A 148 14.19 -5.76 -27.12
N GLY A 149 14.18 -5.45 -25.82
CA GLY A 149 14.96 -6.18 -24.81
C GLY A 149 14.42 -7.57 -24.44
N ARG A 150 13.18 -7.90 -24.86
CA ARG A 150 12.49 -9.11 -24.39
C ARG A 150 13.19 -10.39 -24.86
N ALA A 151 13.85 -10.34 -26.02
CA ALA A 151 14.57 -11.49 -26.53
C ALA A 151 15.81 -11.81 -25.67
N ASP A 152 16.40 -10.78 -25.06
CA ASP A 152 17.64 -10.89 -24.28
C ASP A 152 17.39 -11.24 -22.80
N ASP A 153 16.28 -10.76 -22.22
CA ASP A 153 15.86 -11.10 -20.85
C ASP A 153 14.35 -11.33 -20.78
N ARG A 154 13.90 -12.43 -21.39
CA ARG A 154 12.48 -12.85 -21.33
C ARG A 154 11.95 -12.94 -19.90
N PRO A 155 12.64 -13.59 -18.92
CA PRO A 155 12.14 -13.71 -17.55
C PRO A 155 11.97 -12.36 -16.84
N GLY A 156 12.88 -11.41 -17.08
CA GLY A 156 12.78 -10.05 -16.54
C GLY A 156 11.62 -9.27 -17.17
N ALA A 157 11.48 -9.32 -18.49
CA ALA A 157 10.41 -8.64 -19.20
C ALA A 157 9.02 -9.17 -18.80
N THR A 158 8.87 -10.49 -18.66
CA THR A 158 7.61 -11.10 -18.22
C THR A 158 7.30 -10.78 -16.76
N SER A 159 8.30 -10.82 -15.88
CA SER A 159 8.14 -10.45 -14.47
C SER A 159 7.66 -9.01 -14.32
N LEU A 160 8.24 -8.07 -15.08
CA LEU A 160 7.82 -6.67 -15.06
C LEU A 160 6.42 -6.48 -15.65
N TYR A 161 6.12 -7.09 -16.80
CA TYR A 161 4.81 -6.96 -17.47
C TYR A 161 3.66 -7.59 -16.68
N PHE A 162 3.89 -8.71 -16.01
CA PHE A 162 2.89 -9.41 -15.23
C PHE A 162 2.98 -9.14 -13.72
N LEU A 163 3.77 -8.15 -13.30
CA LEU A 163 4.04 -7.87 -11.89
C LEU A 163 2.75 -7.72 -11.07
N ARG A 164 1.75 -6.99 -11.61
CA ARG A 164 0.43 -6.83 -10.98
C ARG A 164 -0.24 -8.16 -10.63
N LYS A 165 -0.10 -9.18 -11.48
CA LYS A 165 -0.72 -10.51 -11.27
C LYS A 165 -0.02 -11.35 -10.20
N TRP A 166 1.20 -10.99 -9.84
CA TRP A 166 1.90 -11.55 -8.68
C TRP A 166 1.64 -10.73 -7.40
N VAL A 167 1.58 -9.40 -7.54
CA VAL A 167 1.40 -8.46 -6.43
C VAL A 167 -0.01 -8.53 -5.83
N LEU A 168 -1.06 -8.42 -6.64
CA LEU A 168 -2.44 -8.40 -6.13
C LEU A 168 -2.85 -9.63 -5.31
N PRO A 169 -2.59 -10.89 -5.74
CA PRO A 169 -2.93 -12.04 -4.91
C PRO A 169 -2.09 -12.11 -3.64
N THR A 170 -0.85 -11.58 -3.66
CA THR A 170 -0.04 -11.43 -2.45
C THR A 170 -0.69 -10.43 -1.49
N VAL A 171 -1.09 -9.25 -1.96
CA VAL A 171 -1.83 -8.26 -1.15
C VAL A 171 -3.12 -8.89 -0.59
N ALA A 172 -3.89 -9.62 -1.39
CA ALA A 172 -5.10 -10.29 -0.95
C ALA A 172 -4.85 -11.31 0.17
N ALA A 173 -3.77 -12.09 0.07
CA ALA A 173 -3.35 -13.03 1.11
C ALA A 173 -2.88 -12.33 2.39
N LEU A 174 -1.97 -11.36 2.26
CA LEU A 174 -1.34 -10.70 3.41
C LEU A 174 -2.33 -9.85 4.21
N THR A 175 -3.25 -9.15 3.54
CA THR A 175 -4.28 -8.36 4.23
C THR A 175 -5.25 -9.23 5.06
N ARG A 176 -5.37 -10.52 4.74
CA ARG A 176 -6.27 -11.48 5.40
C ARG A 176 -5.58 -12.41 6.41
N ASP A 177 -4.24 -12.50 6.40
CA ASP A 177 -3.49 -13.33 7.35
C ASP A 177 -2.38 -12.53 8.06
N ARG A 178 -2.65 -12.18 9.32
CA ARG A 178 -1.77 -11.35 10.15
C ARG A 178 -0.35 -11.91 10.30
N THR A 179 -0.21 -13.22 10.46
CA THR A 179 1.11 -13.85 10.62
C THR A 179 1.93 -13.75 9.34
N SER A 180 1.31 -13.94 8.18
CA SER A 180 1.98 -13.79 6.89
C SER A 180 2.38 -12.35 6.64
N LEU A 181 1.51 -11.38 6.95
CA LEU A 181 1.86 -9.96 6.87
C LEU A 181 3.04 -9.59 7.78
N GLN A 182 3.04 -10.06 9.02
CA GLN A 182 4.16 -9.83 9.95
C GLN A 182 5.49 -10.38 9.42
N ARG A 183 5.48 -11.61 8.87
CA ARG A 183 6.67 -12.19 8.24
C ARG A 183 7.13 -11.37 7.03
N ALA A 184 6.20 -10.94 6.18
CA ALA A 184 6.50 -10.16 4.99
C ALA A 184 7.08 -8.78 5.32
N ILE A 185 6.56 -8.08 6.34
CA ILE A 185 7.11 -6.80 6.82
C ILE A 185 8.51 -6.97 7.42
N ALA A 186 8.76 -8.08 8.11
CA ALA A 186 10.07 -8.37 8.71
C ALA A 186 11.13 -8.79 7.68
N ASP A 187 10.72 -9.17 6.47
CA ASP A 187 11.61 -9.55 5.38
C ASP A 187 12.17 -8.31 4.67
N GLN A 188 13.38 -7.92 5.06
CA GLN A 188 14.05 -6.73 4.51
C GLN A 188 14.32 -6.83 3.01
N GLU A 189 14.56 -8.04 2.49
CA GLU A 189 14.79 -8.24 1.07
C GLU A 189 13.51 -8.03 0.28
N LEU A 190 12.39 -8.61 0.75
CA LEU A 190 11.08 -8.40 0.13
C LEU A 190 10.68 -6.92 0.15
N VAL A 191 10.86 -6.24 1.29
CA VAL A 191 10.56 -4.80 1.41
C VAL A 191 11.39 -3.97 0.43
N ALA A 192 12.71 -4.22 0.36
CA ALA A 192 13.60 -3.49 -0.54
C ALA A 192 13.28 -3.77 -2.01
N ALA A 193 13.08 -5.04 -2.38
CA ALA A 193 12.75 -5.44 -3.75
C ALA A 193 11.39 -4.87 -4.19
N THR A 194 10.38 -4.88 -3.31
CA THR A 194 9.06 -4.29 -3.59
C THR A 194 9.17 -2.80 -3.84
N ARG A 195 9.90 -2.08 -2.96
CA ARG A 195 10.09 -0.63 -3.09
C ARG A 195 10.79 -0.26 -4.39
N ALA A 196 11.77 -1.05 -4.82
CA ALA A 196 12.52 -0.79 -6.06
C ALA A 196 11.66 -0.82 -7.33
N VAL A 197 10.46 -1.42 -7.29
CA VAL A 197 9.52 -1.48 -8.42
C VAL A 197 8.13 -0.95 -8.07
N ALA A 198 8.03 -0.13 -7.01
CA ALA A 198 6.77 0.41 -6.52
C ALA A 198 6.01 1.21 -7.60
N GLU A 199 6.72 2.04 -8.38
CA GLU A 199 6.13 2.89 -9.42
C GLU A 199 5.60 2.14 -10.65
N ALA A 200 6.01 0.88 -10.84
CA ALA A 200 5.45 0.04 -11.90
C ALA A 200 4.09 -0.51 -11.45
N ASP A 201 4.09 -1.61 -10.71
CA ASP A 201 2.86 -2.32 -10.32
C ASP A 201 2.95 -2.90 -8.89
N ALA A 202 3.97 -2.53 -8.12
CA ALA A 202 4.18 -2.98 -6.74
C ALA A 202 3.77 -1.96 -5.67
N TYR A 203 3.25 -0.79 -6.08
CA TYR A 203 2.89 0.31 -5.16
C TYR A 203 2.06 -0.15 -3.97
N TRP A 204 0.96 -0.87 -4.21
CA TRP A 204 0.08 -1.32 -3.13
C TRP A 204 0.73 -2.35 -2.21
N LEU A 205 1.67 -3.15 -2.70
CA LEU A 205 2.44 -4.02 -1.83
C LEU A 205 3.45 -3.22 -1.01
N ASP A 206 4.11 -2.22 -1.58
CA ASP A 206 5.03 -1.34 -0.83
C ASP A 206 4.29 -0.57 0.28
N VAL A 207 3.08 -0.07 0.00
CA VAL A 207 2.18 0.53 1.01
C VAL A 207 1.82 -0.49 2.08
N LEU A 208 1.40 -1.70 1.70
CA LEU A 208 1.04 -2.76 2.65
C LEU A 208 2.21 -3.20 3.52
N LEU A 209 3.40 -3.38 2.96
CA LEU A 209 4.61 -3.72 3.71
C LEU A 209 5.10 -2.55 4.58
N GLY A 210 4.57 -1.36 4.32
CA GLY A 210 4.77 -0.15 5.09
C GLY A 210 3.87 -0.01 6.31
N VAL A 211 2.81 -0.81 6.46
CA VAL A 211 1.86 -0.61 7.57
C VAL A 211 2.50 -0.92 8.92
N GLU A 212 2.08 -0.19 9.94
CA GLU A 212 2.54 -0.44 11.30
C GLU A 212 1.61 -1.39 12.02
N LEU A 213 2.19 -2.41 12.66
CA LEU A 213 1.47 -3.50 13.30
C LEU A 213 1.67 -3.41 14.82
N GLY A 214 0.69 -2.84 15.53
CA GLY A 214 0.69 -2.65 16.98
C GLY A 214 1.85 -1.79 17.47
N GLN A 215 2.22 -0.74 16.73
CA GLN A 215 3.34 0.13 17.10
C GLN A 215 2.90 1.24 18.05
N THR A 216 3.76 1.57 19.01
CA THR A 216 3.53 2.68 19.93
C THR A 216 3.96 4.01 19.31
N TRP A 217 3.04 4.97 19.29
CA TRP A 217 3.24 6.33 18.80
C TRP A 217 3.00 7.33 19.92
N MET A 218 3.59 8.50 19.78
CA MET A 218 3.32 9.64 20.64
C MET A 218 2.44 10.66 19.91
N VAL A 219 1.45 11.20 20.61
CA VAL A 219 0.58 12.26 20.08
C VAL A 219 0.58 13.42 21.05
N LEU A 220 0.95 14.58 20.55
CA LEU A 220 1.04 15.83 21.29
C LEU A 220 -0.16 16.71 20.92
N CYS A 221 -0.90 17.18 21.92
CA CYS A 221 -2.06 18.05 21.77
C CYS A 221 -1.75 19.41 22.45
N PRO A 222 -1.09 20.36 21.76
CA PRO A 222 -0.63 21.61 22.37
C PRO A 222 -1.77 22.48 22.90
N MET A 223 -2.92 22.49 22.21
CA MET A 223 -4.08 23.31 22.57
C MET A 223 -4.64 22.91 23.94
N GLU A 224 -4.62 21.62 24.25
CA GLU A 224 -5.09 21.08 25.52
C GLU A 224 -3.96 20.93 26.55
N GLY A 225 -2.69 21.11 26.15
CA GLY A 225 -1.52 20.87 26.99
C GLY A 225 -1.41 19.41 27.43
N ARG A 226 -1.77 18.47 26.54
CA ARG A 226 -1.85 17.03 26.81
C ARG A 226 -0.98 16.24 25.83
N ALA A 227 -0.56 15.05 26.24
CA ALA A 227 0.18 14.12 25.39
C ALA A 227 -0.23 12.68 25.69
N PHE A 228 -0.22 11.84 24.66
CA PHE A 228 -0.72 10.46 24.72
C PHE A 228 0.26 9.50 24.06
N TRP A 229 0.40 8.33 24.66
CA TRP A 229 0.88 7.14 23.97
C TRP A 229 -0.31 6.44 23.34
N VAL A 230 -0.21 6.15 22.04
CA VAL A 230 -1.23 5.43 21.29
C VAL A 230 -0.64 4.19 20.63
N GLU A 231 -1.45 3.15 20.47
CA GLU A 231 -1.17 1.99 19.64
C GLU A 231 -1.76 2.26 18.26
N VAL A 232 -0.94 2.11 17.21
CA VAL A 232 -1.38 2.17 15.80
C VAL A 232 -1.23 0.79 15.19
N ASP A 233 -2.33 0.28 14.60
CA ASP A 233 -2.37 -1.05 14.03
C ASP A 233 -3.04 -1.08 12.65
N GLY A 234 -2.34 -1.60 11.65
CA GLY A 234 -2.88 -1.89 10.31
C GLY A 234 -3.23 -0.67 9.45
N ILE A 235 -2.82 0.54 9.85
CA ILE A 235 -3.16 1.75 9.10
C ILE A 235 -2.24 1.90 7.88
N ALA A 236 -2.84 2.05 6.69
CA ALA A 236 -2.13 2.15 5.41
C ALA A 236 -1.91 3.59 4.93
N ASP A 237 -2.82 4.49 5.31
CA ASP A 237 -2.86 5.87 4.82
C ASP A 237 -3.15 6.84 5.96
N ASN A 238 -2.74 8.10 5.79
CA ASN A 238 -2.93 9.12 6.81
C ASN A 238 -4.39 9.61 6.93
N PHE A 239 -5.25 9.39 5.93
CA PHE A 239 -6.68 9.69 6.06
C PHE A 239 -7.34 8.79 7.11
N THR A 240 -7.11 7.48 7.05
CA THR A 240 -7.60 6.52 8.03
C THR A 240 -6.98 6.79 9.41
N LEU A 241 -5.68 7.10 9.47
CA LEU A 241 -4.99 7.48 10.71
C LEU A 241 -5.68 8.65 11.39
N HIS A 242 -5.94 9.72 10.64
CA HIS A 242 -6.57 10.95 11.13
C HIS A 242 -7.88 10.69 11.85
N VAL A 243 -8.74 9.89 11.20
CA VAL A 243 -10.10 9.65 11.66
C VAL A 243 -10.13 8.72 12.87
N LEU A 244 -9.34 7.64 12.85
CA LEU A 244 -9.28 6.71 13.98
C LEU A 244 -8.54 7.30 15.17
N LEU A 245 -7.54 8.15 14.94
CA LEU A 245 -6.91 8.93 16.01
C LEU A 245 -7.90 9.90 16.64
N ALA A 246 -8.76 10.56 15.86
CA ALA A 246 -9.82 11.41 16.39
C ALA A 246 -10.81 10.62 17.27
N ASP A 247 -11.29 9.46 16.84
CA ASP A 247 -12.14 8.60 17.68
C ASP A 247 -11.42 8.20 18.98
N ALA A 248 -10.14 7.83 18.90
CA ALA A 248 -9.35 7.45 20.07
C ALA A 248 -9.18 8.61 21.08
N LEU A 249 -8.80 9.80 20.61
CA LEU A 249 -8.58 10.98 21.45
C LEU A 249 -9.88 11.61 21.95
N GLY A 250 -10.95 11.58 21.16
CA GLY A 250 -12.26 12.12 21.52
C GLY A 250 -12.85 11.45 22.77
N ARG A 251 -12.59 10.14 22.95
CA ARG A 251 -12.96 9.39 24.17
C ARG A 251 -12.24 9.88 25.43
N PHE A 252 -11.14 10.61 25.26
CA PHE A 252 -10.37 11.25 26.34
C PHE A 252 -10.67 12.76 26.43
N GLY A 253 -11.69 13.25 25.73
CA GLY A 253 -12.15 14.64 25.82
C GLY A 253 -11.34 15.63 24.98
N ILE A 254 -10.54 15.17 24.01
CA ILE A 254 -9.98 16.06 22.99
C ILE A 254 -11.11 16.47 22.04
N PRO A 255 -11.27 17.75 21.68
CA PRO A 255 -12.31 18.20 20.76
C PRO A 255 -12.18 17.53 19.38
N THR A 256 -13.28 16.95 18.88
CA THR A 256 -13.31 16.29 17.57
C THR A 256 -14.58 16.62 16.80
N ALA A 257 -14.54 16.42 15.49
CA ALA A 257 -15.72 16.52 14.64
C ALA A 257 -16.75 15.42 14.99
N ALA A 258 -18.02 15.74 14.85
CA ALA A 258 -19.11 14.78 15.07
C ALA A 258 -19.24 13.84 13.86
N ASN A 259 -18.62 12.66 13.98
CA ASN A 259 -18.72 11.56 13.02
C ASN A 259 -19.57 10.43 13.63
N PRO A 260 -20.41 9.71 12.84
CA PRO A 260 -21.26 8.65 13.35
C PRO A 260 -20.41 7.44 13.80
N PRO A 261 -20.75 6.75 14.93
CA PRO A 261 -19.98 5.62 15.44
C PRO A 261 -19.74 4.50 14.43
N GLU A 262 -20.73 4.23 13.58
CA GLU A 262 -20.71 3.18 12.55
C GLU A 262 -19.62 3.43 11.50
N LEU A 263 -19.21 4.68 11.28
CA LEU A 263 -18.11 5.00 10.38
C LEU A 263 -16.78 4.47 10.93
N PHE A 264 -16.57 4.55 12.25
CA PHE A 264 -15.35 4.05 12.85
C PHE A 264 -15.31 2.52 12.85
N ASP A 265 -16.45 1.86 13.06
CA ASP A 265 -16.54 0.40 12.92
C ASP A 265 -16.28 -0.05 11.48
N TYR A 266 -16.76 0.71 10.48
CA TYR A 266 -16.44 0.46 9.08
C TYR A 266 -14.93 0.58 8.81
N LEU A 267 -14.29 1.68 9.22
CA LEU A 267 -12.85 1.92 9.01
C LEU A 267 -11.98 0.85 9.66
N ARG A 268 -12.38 0.36 10.84
CA ARG A 268 -11.72 -0.77 11.53
C ARG A 268 -11.93 -2.13 10.85
N GLY A 269 -12.83 -2.21 9.88
CA GLY A 269 -13.21 -3.44 9.21
C GLY A 269 -14.10 -4.37 10.02
N ARG A 270 -14.86 -3.82 10.98
CA ARG A 270 -15.85 -4.58 11.77
C ARG A 270 -17.19 -4.72 11.04
N VAL A 271 -17.48 -3.79 10.14
CA VAL A 271 -18.64 -3.82 9.24
C VAL A 271 -18.22 -3.52 7.81
N ASP A 272 -18.94 -4.09 6.86
CA ASP A 272 -18.64 -3.98 5.43
C ASP A 272 -19.26 -2.77 4.75
N GLN A 273 -20.34 -2.24 5.31
CA GLN A 273 -21.08 -1.14 4.72
C GLN A 273 -20.63 0.19 5.33
N CYS A 274 -20.21 1.11 4.47
CA CYS A 274 -19.90 2.47 4.89
C CYS A 274 -21.20 3.25 5.08
N PRO A 275 -21.46 3.86 6.25
CA PRO A 275 -22.73 4.56 6.51
C PRO A 275 -22.87 5.88 5.73
N ARG A 276 -21.77 6.41 5.19
CA ARG A 276 -21.74 7.60 4.32
C ARG A 276 -20.41 7.68 3.57
N ASN A 277 -20.40 8.38 2.43
CA ASN A 277 -19.24 8.45 1.55
C ASN A 277 -18.16 9.48 1.95
N HIS A 278 -18.36 10.24 3.03
CA HIS A 278 -17.43 11.31 3.43
C HIS A 278 -17.18 11.33 4.95
N ILE A 279 -16.07 11.95 5.35
CA ILE A 279 -15.66 12.12 6.75
C ILE A 279 -15.36 13.57 7.03
N ILE A 280 -15.71 14.06 8.22
CA ILE A 280 -15.34 15.40 8.67
C ILE A 280 -14.04 15.27 9.47
N GLY A 281 -12.99 15.93 9.00
CA GLY A 281 -11.70 15.99 9.70
C GLY A 281 -11.81 16.74 11.04
N SER A 282 -11.16 16.22 12.08
CA SER A 282 -11.18 16.79 13.43
C SER A 282 -10.05 17.78 13.75
N PHE A 283 -8.86 17.56 13.19
CA PHE A 283 -7.66 18.37 13.45
C PHE A 283 -6.80 18.51 12.19
N THR A 284 -5.71 19.27 12.27
CA THR A 284 -4.59 19.19 11.33
C THR A 284 -3.50 18.34 11.98
N MET A 285 -2.87 17.44 11.23
CA MET A 285 -1.75 16.62 11.72
C MET A 285 -0.43 17.21 11.27
N TYR A 286 0.52 17.26 12.19
CA TYR A 286 1.89 17.66 11.95
C TYR A 286 2.84 16.62 12.54
N ASP A 287 4.09 16.64 12.12
CA ASP A 287 5.13 15.89 12.82
C ASP A 287 5.64 16.64 14.07
N PHE A 288 6.54 16.00 14.82
CA PHE A 288 7.05 16.53 16.09
C PHE A 288 7.68 17.93 15.99
N ARG A 289 8.19 18.34 14.82
CA ARG A 289 8.87 19.64 14.64
C ARG A 289 7.89 20.80 14.77
N ALA A 290 6.60 20.58 14.50
CA ALA A 290 5.57 21.59 14.74
C ALA A 290 5.38 21.94 16.22
N ALA A 291 5.96 21.17 17.17
CA ALA A 291 5.95 21.53 18.58
C ALA A 291 6.69 22.85 18.88
N SER A 292 7.57 23.32 17.98
CA SER A 292 8.20 24.64 18.08
C SER A 292 7.36 25.79 17.51
N CYS A 293 6.20 25.49 16.92
CA CYS A 293 5.34 26.44 16.25
C CYS A 293 4.06 26.70 17.07
N ASP A 294 3.42 27.84 16.82
CA ASP A 294 2.04 28.06 17.27
C ASP A 294 1.07 27.38 16.31
N VAL A 295 0.67 26.15 16.64
CA VAL A 295 -0.27 25.37 15.83
C VAL A 295 -1.70 25.92 15.86
N ALA A 296 -2.01 26.88 16.74
CA ALA A 296 -3.31 27.56 16.73
C ALA A 296 -3.51 28.41 15.46
N GLU A 297 -2.43 28.74 14.76
CA GLU A 297 -2.43 29.43 13.47
C GLU A 297 -1.84 28.52 12.38
N PRO A 298 -2.61 27.55 11.82
CA PRO A 298 -2.10 26.57 10.86
C PRO A 298 -1.32 27.19 9.69
N MET A 299 -1.77 28.33 9.16
CA MET A 299 -1.13 29.05 8.05
C MET A 299 0.29 29.56 8.35
N LYS A 300 0.68 29.62 9.63
CA LYS A 300 2.03 30.02 10.05
C LYS A 300 2.95 28.82 10.33
N VAL A 301 2.40 27.60 10.32
CA VAL A 301 3.20 26.38 10.46
C VAL A 301 3.92 26.10 9.14
N VAL A 302 5.20 25.76 9.24
CA VAL A 302 6.07 25.41 8.11
C VAL A 302 5.48 24.21 7.35
N ASN A 303 5.36 24.32 6.02
CA ASN A 303 4.65 23.36 5.17
C ASN A 303 5.23 21.93 5.29
N GLU A 304 6.55 21.83 5.46
CA GLU A 304 7.30 20.60 5.60
C GLU A 304 7.00 19.84 6.90
N TYR A 305 6.30 20.46 7.85
CA TYR A 305 5.90 19.83 9.11
C TYR A 305 4.50 19.19 9.01
N TYR A 306 3.76 19.44 7.94
CA TYR A 306 2.45 18.85 7.73
C TYR A 306 2.55 17.35 7.46
N VAL A 307 1.69 16.60 8.14
CA VAL A 307 1.44 15.20 7.84
C VAL A 307 0.17 15.13 7.01
N TRP A 308 0.36 15.19 5.69
CA TRP A 308 -0.72 15.16 4.70
C TRP A 308 -1.46 13.83 4.69
N GLY A 309 -2.76 13.87 4.36
CA GLY A 309 -3.63 12.69 4.31
C GLY A 309 -3.22 11.68 3.23
N GLU A 310 -2.65 12.19 2.14
CA GLU A 310 -2.09 11.46 1.00
C GLU A 310 -0.80 10.71 1.36
N GLY A 311 -0.19 11.03 2.50
CA GLY A 311 1.01 10.36 2.99
C GLY A 311 0.72 8.99 3.62
N ASN A 312 1.79 8.26 3.91
CA ASN A 312 1.70 6.97 4.62
C ASN A 312 2.10 7.15 6.08
N PRO A 313 1.52 6.37 7.02
CA PRO A 313 1.93 6.38 8.42
C PRO A 313 3.42 6.11 8.61
N ARG A 314 4.02 5.29 7.73
CA ARG A 314 5.45 4.98 7.77
C ARG A 314 6.38 6.17 7.48
N ASP A 315 5.84 7.25 6.95
CA ASP A 315 6.59 8.44 6.59
C ASP A 315 6.62 9.47 7.73
N VAL A 316 5.78 9.29 8.77
CA VAL A 316 5.73 10.20 9.94
C VAL A 316 7.06 10.17 10.70
N PRO A 317 7.79 11.29 10.83
CA PRO A 317 9.08 11.33 11.49
C PRO A 317 9.07 10.76 12.92
N ARG A 318 10.20 10.13 13.29
CA ARG A 318 10.41 9.62 14.65
C ARG A 318 11.09 10.68 15.51
N PHE A 319 10.61 10.82 16.74
CA PHE A 319 11.23 11.58 17.81
C PHE A 319 11.46 10.63 18.98
N GLU A 320 12.71 10.56 19.45
CA GLU A 320 13.13 9.65 20.53
C GLU A 320 12.80 8.18 20.27
N GLY A 321 12.85 7.77 19.00
CA GLY A 321 12.57 6.39 18.58
C GLY A 321 11.11 6.11 18.25
N PHE A 322 10.18 7.01 18.58
CA PHE A 322 8.74 6.83 18.35
C PHE A 322 8.23 7.78 17.27
N ARG A 323 7.31 7.29 16.43
CA ARG A 323 6.57 8.20 15.54
C ARG A 323 5.78 9.16 16.40
N THR A 324 5.91 10.44 16.08
CA THR A 324 5.36 11.50 16.93
C THR A 324 4.57 12.47 16.07
N LEU A 325 3.30 12.61 16.43
CA LEU A 325 2.38 13.56 15.83
C LEU A 325 2.16 14.75 16.77
N VAL A 326 1.96 15.91 16.19
CA VAL A 326 1.36 17.08 16.84
C VAL A 326 0.00 17.31 16.18
N VAL A 327 -1.06 17.47 16.97
CA VAL A 327 -2.39 17.79 16.45
C VAL A 327 -2.73 19.25 16.75
N GLY A 328 -3.20 19.97 15.74
CA GLY A 328 -3.68 21.35 15.88
C GLY A 328 -5.14 21.49 15.43
N PRO A 329 -5.76 22.67 15.60
CA PRO A 329 -7.09 22.93 15.05
C PRO A 329 -7.14 22.64 13.54
N PRO A 330 -8.31 22.24 13.02
CA PRO A 330 -8.48 22.04 11.59
C PRO A 330 -8.30 23.39 10.88
N TRP A 331 -7.43 23.44 9.86
CA TRP A 331 -7.25 24.65 9.03
C TRP A 331 -8.56 25.04 8.33
N ALA A 332 -9.25 24.06 7.76
CA ALA A 332 -10.55 24.22 7.13
C ALA A 332 -11.45 23.03 7.44
N LYS A 333 -12.72 23.12 7.04
CA LYS A 333 -13.66 22.00 7.14
C LYS A 333 -13.26 20.92 6.13
N ALA A 334 -12.32 20.07 6.52
CA ALA A 334 -11.81 19.00 5.67
C ALA A 334 -12.90 17.92 5.49
N ILE A 335 -13.25 17.67 4.23
CA ILE A 335 -14.12 16.57 3.83
C ILE A 335 -13.21 15.51 3.21
N LEU A 336 -13.07 14.39 3.90
CA LEU A 336 -12.19 13.29 3.49
C LEU A 336 -13.02 12.16 2.87
N GLY A 337 -12.40 11.40 1.97
CA GLY A 337 -12.96 10.14 1.49
C GLY A 337 -13.12 9.15 2.64
N SER A 338 -14.13 8.29 2.54
CA SER A 338 -14.38 7.22 3.54
C SER A 338 -13.88 5.86 3.08
N GLU A 339 -13.07 5.80 2.02
CA GLU A 339 -12.59 4.54 1.49
C GLU A 339 -11.47 3.94 2.35
N ARG A 340 -11.42 2.62 2.41
CA ARG A 340 -10.32 1.90 3.05
C ARG A 340 -9.36 1.44 1.98
N THR A 341 -8.08 1.81 2.11
CA THR A 341 -7.03 1.36 1.20
C THR A 341 -6.98 -0.16 1.07
N PHE A 342 -7.05 -0.87 2.19
CA PHE A 342 -7.12 -2.34 2.22
C PHE A 342 -8.35 -2.79 3.00
N ARG A 343 -9.45 -3.05 2.29
CA ARG A 343 -10.72 -3.47 2.91
C ARG A 343 -10.59 -4.71 3.79
N ALA A 344 -9.69 -5.64 3.47
CA ALA A 344 -9.51 -6.85 4.26
C ALA A 344 -8.59 -6.68 5.47
N LEU A 345 -7.79 -5.61 5.55
CA LEU A 345 -6.83 -5.38 6.63
C LEU A 345 -7.53 -4.75 7.84
N PRO A 346 -7.62 -5.43 9.00
CA PRO A 346 -8.14 -4.81 10.22
C PRO A 346 -7.26 -3.63 10.62
N THR A 347 -7.88 -2.54 11.06
CA THR A 347 -7.17 -1.34 11.49
C THR A 347 -7.67 -0.85 12.84
N ASP A 348 -6.81 -0.24 13.65
CA ASP A 348 -7.22 0.44 14.88
C ASP A 348 -6.22 1.50 15.35
N VAL A 349 -6.71 2.45 16.13
CA VAL A 349 -5.90 3.36 16.94
C VAL A 349 -6.47 3.37 18.35
N LYS A 350 -5.62 3.17 19.36
CA LYS A 350 -6.05 3.14 20.78
C LYS A 350 -5.12 3.98 21.63
N VAL A 351 -5.68 4.76 22.56
CA VAL A 351 -4.89 5.40 23.61
C VAL A 351 -4.45 4.33 24.61
N ILE A 352 -3.14 4.18 24.80
CA ILE A 352 -2.53 3.26 25.77
C ILE A 352 -2.37 3.97 27.12
N LYS A 353 -1.88 5.21 27.09
CA LYS A 353 -1.60 6.02 28.29
C LYS A 353 -1.70 7.50 27.98
N GLU A 354 -2.38 8.26 28.82
CA GLU A 354 -2.23 9.71 28.90
C GLU A 354 -1.04 10.07 29.79
N LEU A 355 -0.19 10.99 29.34
CA LEU A 355 0.93 11.49 30.11
C LEU A 355 0.48 12.46 31.20
N THR A 356 1.18 12.46 32.32
CA THR A 356 0.98 13.46 33.37
C THR A 356 1.32 14.86 32.87
N PRO A 357 0.84 15.93 33.53
CA PRO A 357 1.18 17.31 33.14
C PRO A 357 2.69 17.61 33.16
N GLU A 358 3.46 16.95 34.03
CA GLU A 358 4.92 17.13 34.10
C GLU A 358 5.65 16.40 32.98
N GLU A 359 5.29 15.15 32.70
CA GLU A 359 5.79 14.40 31.54
C GLU A 359 5.46 15.16 30.23
N THR A 360 4.23 15.69 30.13
CA THR A 360 3.76 16.45 28.98
C THR A 360 4.56 17.74 28.75
N ARG A 361 4.77 18.55 29.78
CA ARG A 361 5.60 19.76 29.65
C ARG A 361 7.04 19.43 29.26
N THR A 362 7.59 18.36 29.83
CA THR A 362 8.95 17.91 29.53
C THR A 362 9.07 17.49 28.07
N ILE A 363 8.10 16.72 27.55
CA ILE A 363 8.16 16.23 26.18
C ILE A 363 7.94 17.35 25.16
N PHE A 364 7.04 18.30 25.43
CA PHE A 364 6.87 19.49 24.60
C PHE A 364 8.15 20.31 24.50
N ALA A 365 8.80 20.59 25.64
CA ALA A 365 10.04 21.36 25.65
C ALA A 365 11.16 20.68 24.84
N ARG A 366 11.25 19.34 24.92
CA ARG A 366 12.25 18.56 24.18
C ARG A 366 11.93 18.50 22.68
N ALA A 367 10.67 18.26 22.30
CA ALA A 367 10.24 18.24 20.90
C ALA A 367 10.44 19.61 20.23
N ALA A 368 10.10 20.70 20.92
CA ALA A 368 10.29 22.06 20.42
C ALA A 368 11.78 22.45 20.26
N SER A 369 12.67 21.84 21.04
CA SER A 369 14.12 22.09 20.98
C SER A 369 14.87 21.11 20.06
N ALA A 370 14.18 20.12 19.51
CA ALA A 370 14.81 19.11 18.67
C ALA A 370 15.13 19.73 17.31
N LEU A 371 16.43 19.94 17.05
CA LEU A 371 16.91 20.34 15.73
C LEU A 371 16.57 19.27 14.69
N PRO A 372 16.31 19.65 13.43
CA PRO A 372 16.09 18.69 12.37
C PRO A 372 17.32 17.77 12.25
N SER A 373 17.16 16.48 12.53
CA SER A 373 18.15 15.49 12.11
C SER A 373 18.13 15.42 10.59
N ALA A 374 19.28 15.53 9.93
CA ALA A 374 19.43 15.57 8.47
C ALA A 374 19.05 14.25 7.74
N ALA A 375 18.30 13.35 8.37
CA ALA A 375 18.11 11.98 7.92
C ALA A 375 16.76 11.69 7.22
N SER A 376 15.97 12.69 6.86
CA SER A 376 14.68 12.46 6.20
C SER A 376 14.32 13.51 5.15
N SER A 377 15.30 13.96 4.35
CA SER A 377 15.02 14.64 3.08
C SER A 377 14.88 13.59 1.98
N ASN A 378 13.69 13.03 1.83
CA ASN A 378 13.27 12.50 0.55
C ASN A 378 11.76 12.64 0.47
N LYS A 379 11.32 13.70 -0.22
CA LYS A 379 10.06 13.83 -0.97
C LYS A 379 9.94 15.27 -1.48
N GLU A 380 10.57 15.55 -2.61
CA GLU A 380 10.05 16.56 -3.55
C GLU A 380 8.82 15.94 -4.20
N HIS A 381 7.64 16.20 -3.64
CA HIS A 381 6.38 16.20 -4.39
C HIS A 381 5.65 17.48 -4.04
N ALA A 382 6.08 18.56 -4.69
CA ALA A 382 5.29 19.78 -4.84
C ALA A 382 4.67 19.75 -6.25
N TRP A 383 3.34 19.82 -6.34
CA TRP A 383 2.58 20.11 -7.58
C TRP A 383 1.28 20.88 -7.15
N PRO A 384 0.57 21.62 -8.03
CA PRO A 384 0.38 23.06 -8.00
C PRO A 384 -1.12 23.35 -7.88
N GLY A 385 -1.57 23.75 -6.70
CA GLY A 385 -3.00 23.91 -6.43
C GLY A 385 -3.31 25.23 -5.75
N GLU A 386 -2.70 26.33 -6.20
CA GLU A 386 -3.14 27.68 -5.83
C GLU A 386 -3.60 28.42 -7.09
N ALA A 387 -4.91 28.40 -7.29
CA ALA A 387 -5.68 29.48 -7.91
C ALA A 387 -7.00 29.60 -7.14
#